data_AF-A0A378X045-F1
#
_entry.id   AF-A0A378X045-F1
#
_cell.length_a   1.000
_cell.length_b   1.000
_cell.length_c   1.000
_cell.angle_alpha   90.00
_cell.angle_beta   90.00
_cell.angle_gamma   90.00
#
_symmetry.space_group_name_H-M   'P 1'
#
loop_
_entity.id
_entity.type
_entity.pdbx_description
1 polymer ?
#
loop_
_entity_poly.entity_id
_entity_poly.type
_entity_poly.pdbx_seq_one_letter_code
_entity_poly.pdbx_strand_id
1 'polypeptide(L)' 'MSPRAGLSRERIARAAAELADDVGFAHVTLSAVARRFGVKDPSLYTHVRNLRDLQVQVGLLAGRR' A
#
# COMPACT_ATOMS: atom_id res chain seq x y z
N MET A 1 -10.31 17.28 14.21
CA MET A 1 -10.76 16.13 13.38
C MET A 1 -9.64 15.82 12.40
N SER A 2 -8.87 14.76 12.64
CA SER A 2 -7.72 14.43 11.78
C SER A 2 -8.21 14.12 10.37
N PRO A 3 -7.62 14.72 9.32
CA PRO A 3 -8.08 14.50 7.97
C PRO A 3 -7.95 13.01 7.69
N ARG A 4 -9.01 12.38 7.19
CA ARG A 4 -8.96 11.00 6.68
C ARG A 4 -7.67 10.89 5.88
N ALA A 5 -6.81 9.90 6.16
CA ALA A 5 -5.44 9.78 5.62
C ALA A 5 -5.34 9.78 4.07
N GLY A 6 -6.45 10.00 3.36
CA GLY A 6 -6.59 10.08 1.93
C GLY A 6 -6.25 8.73 1.32
N LEU A 7 -6.63 7.64 1.99
CA LEU A 7 -6.40 6.31 1.48
C LEU A 7 -7.15 6.16 0.15
N SER A 8 -6.41 5.78 -0.87
CA SER A 8 -6.91 5.36 -2.17
C SER A 8 -6.07 4.18 -2.64
N ARG A 9 -6.63 3.35 -3.52
CA ARG A 9 -5.88 2.23 -4.13
C ARG A 9 -4.55 2.68 -4.72
N GLU A 10 -4.57 3.81 -5.42
CA GLU A 10 -3.38 4.37 -6.06
C GLU A 10 -2.32 4.83 -5.05
N ARG A 11 -2.72 5.57 -4.00
CA ARG A 11 -1.77 6.03 -2.97
C ARG A 11 -1.18 4.87 -2.18
N ILE A 12 -2.00 3.87 -1.87
CA ILE A 12 -1.55 2.64 -1.20
C ILE A 12 -0.55 1.88 -2.08
N ALA A 13 -0.83 1.73 -3.38
CA ALA A 13 0.08 1.07 -4.31
C ALA A 13 1.40 1.83 -4.46
N ARG A 14 1.38 3.16 -4.52
CA ARG A 14 2.59 3.99 -4.57
C ARG A 14 3.44 3.82 -3.31
N ALA A 15 2.82 3.92 -2.13
CA ALA A 15 3.53 3.74 -0.86
C ALA A 15 4.10 2.31 -0.71
N ALA A 16 3.41 1.31 -1.25
CA ALA A 16 3.92 -0.06 -1.27
C ALA A 16 5.07 -0.26 -2.26
N ALA A 17 5.07 0.44 -3.40
CA ALA A 17 6.19 0.46 -4.33
C ALA A 17 7.42 1.13 -3.71
N GLU A 18 7.26 2.29 -3.09
CA GLU A 18 8.33 2.97 -2.35
C GLU A 18 8.87 2.09 -1.20
N LEU A 19 7.99 1.39 -0.48
CA LEU A 19 8.42 0.43 0.53
C LEU A 19 9.19 -0.74 -0.09
N ALA A 20 8.77 -1.23 -1.25
CA ALA A 20 9.47 -2.31 -1.96
C ALA A 20 10.88 -1.87 -2.38
N ASP A 21 11.08 -0.61 -2.74
CA ASP A 21 12.40 -0.05 -3.05
C ASP A 21 13.30 -0.05 -1.80
N ASP A 22 12.73 0.20 -0.61
CA ASP A 22 13.48 0.26 0.65
C ASP A 22 13.81 -1.12 1.24
N VAL A 23 12.85 -2.06 1.22
CA VAL A 23 12.97 -3.35 1.94
C VAL A 23 12.95 -4.57 1.04
N GLY A 24 12.80 -4.39 -0.27
CA GLY A 24 12.59 -5.46 -1.24
C GLY A 24 11.12 -5.87 -1.35
N PHE A 25 10.67 -6.14 -2.59
CA PHE A 25 9.26 -6.45 -2.90
C PHE A 25 8.69 -7.64 -2.11
N ALA A 26 9.50 -8.67 -1.86
CA ALA A 26 9.10 -9.86 -1.09
C ALA A 26 8.84 -9.56 0.40
N HIS A 27 9.38 -8.47 0.93
CA HIS A 27 9.26 -8.08 2.34
C HIS A 27 8.14 -7.06 2.59
N VAL A 28 7.41 -6.64 1.56
CA VAL A 28 6.25 -5.76 1.69
C VAL A 28 5.11 -6.48 2.41
N THR A 29 4.55 -5.83 3.44
CA THR A 29 3.38 -6.33 4.18
C THR A 29 2.31 -5.25 4.29
N LEU A 30 1.04 -5.66 4.48
CA LEU A 30 -0.07 -4.72 4.69
C LEU A 30 0.17 -3.84 5.93
N SER A 31 0.64 -4.42 7.03
CA SER A 31 0.91 -3.68 8.27
C SER A 31 2.02 -2.63 8.11
N ALA A 32 3.08 -2.95 7.35
CA ALA A 32 4.15 -1.99 7.06
C ALA A 32 3.63 -0.81 6.22
N VAL A 33 2.73 -1.07 5.26
CA VAL A 33 2.10 -0.02 4.47
C VAL A 33 1.11 0.79 5.31
N ALA A 34 0.31 0.17 6.17
CA ALA A 34 -0.64 0.86 7.05
C ALA A 34 0.07 1.85 7.99
N ARG A 35 1.22 1.43 8.54
CA ARG A 35 2.08 2.29 9.38
C ARG A 35 2.54 3.55 8.66
N ARG A 36 2.82 3.50 7.34
CA ARG A 36 3.19 4.70 6.55
C ARG A 36 2.08 5.74 6.47
N PHE A 37 0.82 5.32 6.58
CA PHE A 37 -0.34 6.22 6.60
C PHE A 37 -0.80 6.60 8.01
N GLY A 38 -0.16 6.07 9.06
CA GLY A 38 -0.60 6.25 10.44
C GLY A 38 -1.99 5.67 10.72
N VAL A 39 -2.40 4.65 9.95
CA VAL A 39 -3.72 4.01 10.08
C VAL A 39 -3.57 2.60 10.65
N LYS A 40 -4.68 2.05 11.15
CA LYS A 40 -4.74 0.65 11.57
C LYS A 40 -4.88 -0.26 10.35
N ASP A 41 -4.34 -1.47 10.42
CA ASP A 41 -4.41 -2.48 9.36
C ASP A 41 -5.83 -2.69 8.78
N PRO A 42 -6.93 -2.74 9.59
CA PRO A 42 -8.29 -2.84 9.08
C PRO A 42 -8.67 -1.75 8.06
N SER A 43 -8.10 -0.56 8.15
CA SER A 43 -8.37 0.55 7.23
C SER A 43 -7.83 0.31 5.83
N LEU A 44 -6.78 -0.52 5.65
CA LEU A 44 -6.29 -0.89 4.33
C LEU A 44 -7.24 -1.85 3.61
N TYR A 45 -7.93 -2.73 4.35
CA TYR A 45 -8.80 -3.74 3.75
C TYR A 45 -10.00 -3.14 2.99
N THR A 46 -10.40 -1.91 3.30
CA THR A 46 -11.39 -1.15 2.52
C THR A 46 -10.92 -0.84 1.09
N HIS A 47 -9.61 -0.83 0.85
CA HIS A 47 -9.02 -0.47 -0.45
C HIS A 47 -8.29 -1.63 -1.12
N VAL A 48 -7.71 -2.57 -0.37
CA VAL A 48 -6.99 -3.73 -0.89
C VAL A 48 -7.45 -5.01 -0.19
N ARG A 49 -7.79 -6.04 -0.97
CA ARG A 49 -8.43 -7.25 -0.40
C ARG A 49 -7.47 -8.12 0.39
N ASN A 50 -6.20 -8.13 -0.03
CA ASN A 50 -5.13 -8.93 0.57
C ASN A 50 -3.77 -8.42 0.05
N LEU A 51 -2.68 -9.03 0.53
CA LEU A 51 -1.32 -8.70 0.10
C LEU A 51 -1.12 -8.94 -1.41
N ARG A 52 -1.73 -9.97 -1.98
CA ARG A 52 -1.62 -10.26 -3.40
C ARG A 52 -2.27 -9.18 -4.27
N ASP A 53 -3.45 -8.68 -3.88
CA ASP A 53 -4.11 -7.53 -4.54
C ASP A 53 -3.17 -6.32 -4.54
N LEU A 54 -2.56 -6.02 -3.39
CA LEU A 54 -1.58 -4.94 -3.27
C LEU A 54 -0.37 -5.13 -4.19
N GLN A 55 0.23 -6.32 -4.21
CA GLN A 55 1.37 -6.65 -5.08
C GLN A 55 1.02 -6.49 -6.57
N VAL A 56 -0.18 -6.91 -6.98
CA VAL A 56 -0.67 -6.70 -8.35
C VAL A 56 -0.80 -5.23 -8.67
N GLN A 57 -1.36 -4.41 -7.77
CA GLN A 57 -1.45 -2.96 -7.99
C GLN A 57 -0.08 -2.30 -8.14
N VAL A 58 0.92 -2.74 -7.36
CA VAL A 58 2.32 -2.27 -7.50
C VAL A 58 2.89 -2.67 -8.87
N GLY A 59 2.70 -3.91 -9.30
CA GLY A 59 3.14 -4.35 -10.63
C GLY A 59 2.48 -3.57 -11.78
N LEU A 60 1.17 -3.31 -11.68
CA LEU A 60 0.44 -2.49 -12.64
C LEU A 60 0.92 -1.03 -12.66
N LEU A 61 1.31 -0.48 -11.51
CA LEU A 61 1.90 0.86 -11.42
C LEU A 61 3.27 0.91 -12.09
N ALA A 62 4.10 -0.12 -11.93
CA ALA A 62 5.43 -0.21 -12.53
C ALA A 62 5.37 -0.35 -14.05
N GLY A 63 4.44 -1.15 -14.59
CA GLY A 63 4.28 -1.35 -16.04
C GLY A 63 3.62 -0.19 -16.80
N ARG A 64 3.21 0.89 -16.10
CA ARG A 64 2.70 2.13 -16.71
C ARG A 64 3.78 3.18 -16.96
N ARG A 65 5.05 2.85 -16.70
CA ARG A 65 6.23 3.69 -16.98
C ARG A 65 6.98 3.16 -18.19
#